data_AF-A0A099NVH9-F1
#
_entry.id   AF-A0A099NVH9-F1
#
_cell.length_a   1.000
_cell.length_b   1.000
_cell.length_c   1.000
_cell.angle_alpha   90.00
_cell.angle_beta   90.00
_cell.angle_gamma   90.00
#
_symmetry.space_group_name_H-M   'P 1'
#
loop_
_entity.id
_entity.type
_entity.pdbx_description
1 polymer ?
#
loop_
_entity_poly.entity_id
_entity_poly.type
_entity_poly.pdbx_seq_one_letter_code
_entity_poly.pdbx_strand_id
1 'polypeptide(L)'
;MRIITLAPAYPPLDSISKCVQMIEHGIKSGTPIQLHLYSSPNKHKTIVNFPTVSYAGNRSFLIYFKILKLIHCQLLANELISKRQLYYLDVALFEKQGKVDKCVDIIASSLNAALVDLNIIPSQKGLVYGNLDVNGYTITKDNGSVLIPSIRHFKISFETMPDRIVILEKDAILSGLISKDRESQCLGNIILITGRGFPDRLTKSFIYQLTAHFPQIPVHGYFDADIHGFMIFQEYSSKPIEKNSIGPTAAVVAAPNLKLKGAKLLGDTDFLMINERDIILTISQLKIASIFILEC
;
A
#
# COMPACT_ATOMS: atom_id res chain seq x y z
N MET A 1 -6.89 0.33 39.65
CA MET A 1 -6.45 0.53 38.25
C MET A 1 -6.01 -0.82 37.70
N ARG A 2 -6.59 -1.26 36.58
CA ARG A 2 -6.29 -2.55 35.94
C ARG A 2 -5.34 -2.32 34.77
N ILE A 3 -4.17 -2.96 34.83
CA ILE A 3 -3.17 -2.90 33.77
C ILE A 3 -3.45 -4.04 32.79
N ILE A 4 -3.57 -3.70 31.51
CA ILE A 4 -3.80 -4.64 30.41
C ILE A 4 -2.65 -4.48 29.44
N THR A 5 -1.92 -5.56 29.19
CA THR A 5 -0.75 -5.55 28.32
C THR A 5 -1.03 -6.43 27.11
N LEU A 6 -0.95 -5.85 25.91
CA LEU A 6 -0.97 -6.63 24.68
C LEU A 6 0.44 -7.17 24.43
N ALA A 7 0.60 -8.48 24.59
CA ALA A 7 1.90 -9.16 24.52
C ALA A 7 1.82 -10.39 23.59
N PRO A 8 2.94 -10.82 22.99
CA PRO A 8 2.98 -11.92 22.02
C PRO A 8 2.91 -13.31 22.68
N ALA A 9 2.27 -13.44 23.84
CA ALA A 9 2.29 -14.68 24.64
C ALA A 9 1.45 -15.81 24.03
N TYR A 10 0.50 -15.48 23.16
CA TYR A 10 -0.40 -16.41 22.48
C TYR A 10 -0.54 -16.01 21.00
N PRO A 11 -1.11 -16.89 20.14
CA PRO A 11 -1.51 -16.51 18.79
C PRO A 11 -2.28 -15.16 18.79
N PRO A 12 -2.19 -14.37 17.70
CA PRO A 12 -2.77 -13.03 17.68
C PRO A 12 -4.25 -12.98 18.06
N LEU A 13 -5.04 -13.97 17.63
CA LEU A 13 -6.46 -14.10 17.98
C LEU A 13 -6.66 -14.19 19.51
N ASP A 14 -5.96 -15.08 20.19
CA ASP A 14 -6.11 -15.32 21.62
C ASP A 14 -5.65 -14.10 22.44
N SER A 15 -4.51 -13.53 22.05
CA SER A 15 -3.94 -12.34 22.70
C SER A 15 -4.89 -11.14 22.58
N ILE A 16 -5.47 -10.92 21.41
CA ILE A 16 -6.44 -9.84 21.17
C ILE A 16 -7.77 -10.14 21.88
N SER A 17 -8.27 -11.37 21.82
CA SER A 17 -9.53 -11.77 22.45
C SER A 17 -9.49 -11.52 23.95
N LYS A 18 -8.42 -11.98 24.62
CA LYS A 18 -8.20 -11.74 26.05
C LYS A 18 -8.12 -10.25 26.37
N CYS A 19 -7.39 -9.47 25.56
CA CYS A 19 -7.27 -8.03 25.73
C CYS A 19 -8.64 -7.33 25.63
N VAL A 20 -9.43 -7.64 24.60
CA VAL A 20 -10.78 -7.09 24.38
C VAL A 20 -11.70 -7.45 25.54
N GLN A 21 -11.73 -8.71 25.98
CA GLN A 21 -12.54 -9.15 27.11
C GLN A 21 -12.17 -8.43 28.42
N MET A 22 -10.87 -8.27 28.70
CA MET A 22 -10.40 -7.55 29.89
C MET A 22 -10.79 -6.07 29.85
N ILE A 23 -10.74 -5.44 28.67
CA ILE A 23 -11.18 -4.05 28.50
C ILE A 23 -12.70 -3.94 28.71
N GLU A 24 -13.49 -4.80 28.06
CA GLU A 24 -14.96 -4.78 28.19
C GLU A 24 -15.43 -5.03 29.62
N HIS A 25 -14.82 -6.00 30.30
CA HIS A 25 -15.09 -6.22 31.72
C HIS A 25 -14.73 -4.98 32.54
N GLY A 26 -13.55 -4.38 32.28
CA GLY A 26 -13.10 -3.21 33.03
C GLY A 26 -14.03 -2.00 32.87
N ILE A 27 -14.57 -1.80 31.67
CA ILE A 27 -15.55 -0.74 31.38
C ILE A 27 -16.86 -1.03 32.11
N LYS A 28 -17.38 -2.27 32.04
CA LYS A 28 -18.64 -2.67 32.72
C LYS A 28 -18.54 -2.54 34.24
N SER A 29 -17.39 -2.87 34.82
CA SER A 29 -17.16 -2.77 36.26
C SER A 29 -16.75 -1.37 36.73
N GLY A 30 -16.64 -0.38 35.83
CA GLY A 30 -16.22 0.99 36.17
C GLY A 30 -14.77 1.09 36.66
N THR A 31 -13.94 0.06 36.43
CA THR A 31 -12.56 0.05 36.91
C THR A 31 -11.66 0.82 35.94
N PRO A 32 -10.80 1.73 36.41
CA PRO A 32 -9.85 2.41 35.53
C PRO A 32 -8.90 1.43 34.86
N ILE A 33 -8.73 1.56 33.55
CA ILE A 33 -7.93 0.71 32.67
C ILE A 33 -6.69 1.46 32.21
N GLN A 34 -5.59 0.75 32.16
CA GLN A 34 -4.36 1.20 31.53
C GLN A 34 -3.90 0.16 30.52
N LEU A 35 -3.94 0.50 29.22
CA LEU A 35 -3.52 -0.35 28.12
C LEU A 35 -2.05 -0.09 27.78
N HIS A 36 -1.22 -1.13 27.79
CA HIS A 36 0.20 -1.09 27.41
C HIS A 36 0.39 -1.76 26.05
N LEU A 37 1.00 -1.02 25.12
CA LEU A 37 1.34 -1.43 23.76
C LEU A 37 2.83 -1.14 23.51
N TYR A 38 3.47 -1.90 22.61
CA TYR A 38 4.90 -1.83 22.33
C TYR A 38 5.16 -1.59 20.84
N SER A 39 5.95 -0.57 20.51
CA SER A 39 6.24 -0.18 19.11
C SER A 39 7.40 -0.97 18.48
N SER A 40 7.94 -1.96 19.19
CA SER A 40 9.03 -2.88 18.84
C SER A 40 9.26 -3.70 20.11
N PRO A 41 9.73 -4.96 20.05
CA PRO A 41 10.13 -5.68 21.27
C PRO A 41 11.17 -4.83 22.03
N ASN A 42 10.71 -4.17 23.11
CA ASN A 42 11.48 -3.43 24.12
C ASN A 42 11.99 -2.00 23.83
N LYS A 43 11.55 -1.26 22.79
CA LYS A 43 12.05 0.14 22.58
C LYS A 43 11.11 1.29 22.95
N HIS A 44 9.80 1.17 22.73
CA HIS A 44 8.87 2.27 23.02
C HIS A 44 7.53 1.74 23.54
N LYS A 45 7.15 2.16 24.74
CA LYS A 45 5.90 1.77 25.41
C LYS A 45 4.85 2.85 25.20
N THR A 46 3.81 2.52 24.43
CA THR A 46 2.61 3.38 24.32
C THR A 46 1.66 2.98 25.43
N ILE A 47 1.39 3.93 26.34
CA ILE A 47 0.48 3.74 27.47
C ILE A 47 -0.76 4.58 27.24
N VAL A 48 -1.92 3.95 27.27
CA VAL A 48 -3.20 4.62 27.06
C VAL A 48 -4.12 4.33 28.24
N ASN A 49 -4.57 5.39 28.91
CA ASN A 49 -5.38 5.29 30.14
C ASN A 49 -6.85 5.58 29.83
N PHE A 50 -7.76 4.96 30.58
CA PHE A 50 -9.18 5.26 30.53
C PHE A 50 -9.87 4.93 31.87
N PRO A 51 -10.74 5.79 32.42
CA PRO A 51 -11.01 7.14 31.97
C PRO A 51 -9.86 8.09 32.33
N THR A 52 -9.77 9.20 31.61
CA THR A 52 -8.87 10.33 31.89
C THR A 52 -9.67 11.63 31.86
N VAL A 53 -9.14 12.70 32.47
CA VAL A 53 -9.76 14.03 32.42
C VAL A 53 -9.65 14.64 31.01
N SER A 54 -8.69 14.18 30.21
CA SER A 54 -8.45 14.68 28.85
C SER A 54 -9.36 13.98 27.83
N TYR A 55 -10.17 14.78 27.12
CA TYR A 55 -10.94 14.30 25.96
C TYR A 55 -10.05 13.59 24.93
N ALA A 56 -8.88 14.15 24.65
CA ALA A 56 -7.92 13.57 23.71
C ALA A 56 -7.38 12.21 24.18
N GLY A 57 -7.13 12.06 25.50
CA GLY A 57 -6.71 10.79 26.10
C GLY A 57 -7.78 9.71 25.97
N ASN A 58 -9.03 10.04 26.30
CA ASN A 58 -10.16 9.13 26.18
C ASN A 58 -10.44 8.74 24.72
N ARG A 59 -10.36 9.71 23.79
CA ARG A 59 -10.51 9.46 22.35
C ARG A 59 -9.40 8.56 21.82
N SER A 60 -8.15 8.76 22.27
CA SER A 60 -7.03 7.88 21.92
C SER A 60 -7.30 6.44 22.39
N PHE A 61 -7.73 6.24 23.65
CA PHE A 61 -8.12 4.92 24.16
C PHE A 61 -9.21 4.28 23.29
N LEU A 62 -10.25 5.04 22.97
CA LEU A 62 -11.37 4.56 22.18
C LEU A 62 -10.93 4.11 20.77
N ILE A 63 -9.99 4.82 20.14
CA ILE A 63 -9.42 4.44 18.84
C ILE A 63 -8.72 3.07 18.93
N TYR A 64 -7.83 2.89 19.92
CA TYR A 64 -7.15 1.60 20.12
C TYR A 64 -8.13 0.47 20.42
N PHE A 65 -9.09 0.71 21.30
CA PHE A 65 -10.10 -0.28 21.65
C PHE A 65 -10.98 -0.67 20.46
N LYS A 66 -11.43 0.32 19.67
CA LYS A 66 -12.21 0.08 18.45
C LYS A 66 -11.42 -0.76 17.44
N ILE A 67 -10.15 -0.42 17.19
CA ILE A 67 -9.31 -1.16 16.24
C ILE A 67 -9.06 -2.59 16.75
N LEU A 68 -8.78 -2.80 18.04
CA LEU A 68 -8.65 -4.14 18.62
C LEU A 68 -9.93 -4.96 18.43
N LYS A 69 -11.12 -4.37 18.64
CA LYS A 69 -12.39 -5.05 18.39
C LYS A 69 -12.60 -5.39 16.92
N LEU A 70 -12.27 -4.48 16.02
CA LEU A 70 -12.40 -4.73 14.57
C LEU A 70 -11.48 -5.86 14.13
N ILE A 71 -10.21 -5.86 14.55
CA ILE A 71 -9.27 -6.94 14.25
C ILE A 71 -9.74 -8.26 14.85
N HIS A 72 -10.23 -8.25 16.09
CA HIS A 72 -10.80 -9.43 16.73
C HIS A 72 -11.95 -10.04 15.93
N CYS A 73 -12.90 -9.22 15.45
CA CYS A 73 -14.01 -9.68 14.61
C CYS A 73 -13.50 -10.31 13.30
N GLN A 74 -12.51 -9.69 12.65
CA GLN A 74 -11.96 -10.19 11.38
C GLN A 74 -11.16 -11.49 11.55
N LEU A 75 -10.47 -11.64 12.67
CA LEU A 75 -9.79 -12.90 13.02
C LEU A 75 -10.80 -14.02 13.32
N LEU A 76 -11.90 -13.73 14.01
CA LEU A 76 -12.96 -14.71 14.28
C LEU A 76 -13.70 -15.14 13.01
N ALA A 77 -14.01 -14.20 12.13
CA ALA A 77 -14.67 -14.47 10.85
C ALA A 77 -13.74 -15.10 9.80
N ASN A 78 -12.43 -15.06 10.05
CA ASN A 78 -11.39 -15.41 9.08
C ASN A 78 -11.49 -14.63 7.77
N GLU A 79 -11.90 -13.36 7.85
CA GLU A 79 -12.07 -12.46 6.72
C GLU A 79 -10.94 -11.44 6.65
N LEU A 80 -10.49 -11.11 5.44
CA LEU A 80 -9.41 -10.15 5.22
C LEU A 80 -9.97 -8.72 5.13
N ILE A 81 -9.33 -7.78 5.83
CA ILE A 81 -9.67 -6.35 5.76
C ILE A 81 -8.44 -5.52 5.44
N SER A 82 -8.61 -4.41 4.72
CA SER A 82 -7.52 -3.45 4.52
C SER A 82 -7.53 -2.29 5.52
N LYS A 83 -6.38 -1.65 5.75
CA LYS A 83 -6.28 -0.47 6.64
C LYS A 83 -7.24 0.66 6.23
N ARG A 84 -7.48 0.85 4.93
CA ARG A 84 -8.48 1.82 4.43
C ARG A 84 -9.89 1.41 4.77
N GLN A 85 -10.24 0.14 4.60
CA GLN A 85 -11.56 -0.36 4.99
C GLN A 85 -11.78 -0.18 6.49
N LEU A 86 -10.78 -0.49 7.34
CA LEU A 86 -10.82 -0.19 8.77
C LEU A 86 -11.11 1.30 9.04
N TYR A 87 -10.47 2.21 8.31
CA TYR A 87 -10.75 3.65 8.42
C TYR A 87 -12.19 4.02 8.05
N TYR A 88 -12.76 3.40 7.01
CA TYR A 88 -14.13 3.69 6.59
C TYR A 88 -15.22 3.17 7.53
N LEU A 89 -14.90 2.20 8.39
CA LEU A 89 -15.85 1.68 9.38
C LEU A 89 -16.21 2.72 10.46
N ASP A 90 -15.38 3.73 10.70
CA ASP A 90 -15.67 4.79 11.67
C ASP A 90 -14.87 6.08 11.38
N VAL A 91 -15.15 6.71 10.22
CA VAL A 91 -14.46 7.94 9.79
C VAL A 91 -14.58 9.06 10.83
N ALA A 92 -15.73 9.15 11.52
CA ALA A 92 -15.99 10.15 12.55
C ALA A 92 -15.09 9.98 13.78
N LEU A 93 -14.78 8.74 14.19
CA LEU A 93 -13.84 8.47 15.27
C LEU A 93 -12.38 8.68 14.85
N PHE A 94 -12.01 8.27 13.64
CA PHE A 94 -10.60 8.25 13.23
C PHE A 94 -10.10 9.60 12.69
N GLU A 95 -10.95 10.35 11.97
CA GLU A 95 -10.68 11.63 11.26
C GLU A 95 -9.60 11.56 10.16
N LYS A 96 -8.46 10.93 10.44
CA LYS A 96 -7.30 10.84 9.55
C LYS A 96 -6.85 9.39 9.42
N GLN A 97 -6.67 8.93 8.19
CA GLN A 97 -6.20 7.56 7.91
C GLN A 97 -4.87 7.25 8.62
N GLY A 98 -3.96 8.22 8.70
CA GLY A 98 -2.68 8.06 9.39
C GLY A 98 -2.79 7.70 10.89
N LYS A 99 -3.92 7.97 11.56
CA LYS A 99 -4.15 7.49 12.93
C LYS A 99 -4.42 5.99 12.97
N VAL A 100 -5.24 5.48 12.03
CA VAL A 100 -5.50 4.04 11.88
C VAL A 100 -4.23 3.32 11.52
N ASP A 101 -3.45 3.86 10.57
CA ASP A 101 -2.20 3.24 10.13
C ASP A 101 -1.21 3.05 11.29
N LYS A 102 -0.97 4.12 12.07
CA LYS A 102 -0.11 4.09 13.26
C LYS A 102 -0.62 3.14 14.33
N CYS A 103 -1.93 3.15 14.59
CA CYS A 103 -2.53 2.30 15.62
C CYS A 103 -2.38 0.82 15.26
N VAL A 104 -2.70 0.44 14.02
CA VAL A 104 -2.54 -0.91 13.49
C VAL A 104 -1.08 -1.35 13.55
N ASP A 105 -0.14 -0.48 13.16
CA ASP A 105 1.29 -0.82 13.20
C ASP A 105 1.78 -1.04 14.64
N ILE A 106 1.35 -0.24 15.61
CA ILE A 106 1.68 -0.43 17.03
C ILE A 106 1.09 -1.74 17.57
N ILE A 107 -0.16 -2.09 17.22
CA ILE A 107 -0.79 -3.35 17.63
C ILE A 107 -0.03 -4.55 17.05
N ALA A 108 0.30 -4.51 15.76
CA ALA A 108 1.09 -5.55 15.10
C ALA A 108 2.47 -5.71 15.74
N SER A 109 3.16 -4.60 16.03
CA SER A 109 4.44 -4.61 16.74
C SER A 109 4.33 -5.16 18.17
N SER A 110 3.23 -4.87 18.87
CA SER A 110 3.01 -5.35 20.25
C SER A 110 2.85 -6.87 20.31
N LEU A 111 2.30 -7.47 19.24
CA LEU A 111 2.07 -8.90 19.10
C LEU A 111 3.21 -9.61 18.38
N ASN A 112 4.26 -8.89 17.96
CA ASN A 112 5.30 -9.41 17.08
C ASN A 112 4.73 -10.14 15.85
N ALA A 113 3.64 -9.60 15.29
CA ALA A 113 2.87 -10.20 14.22
C ALA A 113 3.02 -9.41 12.91
N ALA A 114 3.02 -10.11 11.78
CA ALA A 114 2.83 -9.46 10.49
C ALA A 114 1.37 -9.03 10.34
N LEU A 115 1.08 -8.04 9.49
CA LEU A 115 -0.30 -7.58 9.25
C LEU A 115 -1.20 -8.71 8.76
N VAL A 116 -0.65 -9.64 7.97
CA VAL A 116 -1.38 -10.81 7.47
C VAL A 116 -1.83 -11.74 8.61
N ASP A 117 -1.07 -11.83 9.69
CA ASP A 117 -1.42 -12.64 10.87
C ASP A 117 -2.55 -11.99 11.68
N LEU A 118 -2.89 -10.74 11.38
CA LEU A 118 -4.03 -9.99 11.93
C LEU A 118 -5.21 -9.94 10.97
N ASN A 119 -5.19 -10.72 9.88
CA ASN A 119 -6.11 -10.61 8.75
C ASN A 119 -6.17 -9.21 8.12
N ILE A 120 -5.11 -8.42 8.28
CA ILE A 120 -4.98 -7.10 7.68
C ILE A 120 -4.11 -7.19 6.42
N ILE A 121 -4.68 -6.81 5.28
CA ILE A 121 -3.97 -6.74 4.01
C ILE A 121 -3.72 -5.28 3.61
N PRO A 122 -2.63 -4.98 2.89
CA PRO A 122 -2.52 -3.70 2.19
C PRO A 122 -3.73 -3.50 1.28
N SER A 123 -4.26 -2.28 1.20
CA SER A 123 -5.35 -1.98 0.27
C SER A 123 -4.83 -2.17 -1.16
N GLN A 124 -5.39 -3.16 -1.86
CA GLN A 124 -5.13 -3.40 -3.27
C GLN A 124 -5.87 -2.35 -4.09
N LYS A 125 -5.15 -1.72 -5.00
CA LYS A 125 -5.73 -0.77 -5.96
C LYS A 125 -5.13 -0.89 -7.36
N GLY A 126 -4.05 -1.65 -7.50
CA GLY A 126 -3.41 -1.91 -8.77
C GLY A 126 -4.35 -2.61 -9.74
N LEU A 127 -4.40 -2.12 -10.97
CA LEU A 127 -5.09 -2.75 -12.09
C LEU A 127 -4.10 -3.20 -13.15
N VAL A 128 -4.44 -4.30 -13.82
CA VAL A 128 -3.74 -4.82 -14.99
C VAL A 128 -4.75 -5.11 -16.10
N TYR A 129 -4.36 -4.84 -17.34
CA TYR A 129 -5.11 -5.15 -18.55
C TYR A 129 -4.16 -5.73 -19.60
N GLY A 130 -4.61 -6.74 -20.34
CA GLY A 130 -3.82 -7.42 -21.37
C GLY A 130 -4.08 -8.92 -21.36
N ASN A 131 -3.27 -9.66 -22.11
CA ASN A 131 -3.33 -11.12 -22.18
C ASN A 131 -2.15 -11.72 -21.41
N LEU A 132 -2.40 -12.28 -20.24
CA LEU A 132 -1.38 -12.92 -19.41
C LEU A 132 -2.00 -13.96 -18.48
N ASP A 133 -1.22 -14.98 -18.11
CA ASP A 133 -1.58 -15.91 -17.04
C ASP A 133 -0.75 -15.62 -15.80
N VAL A 134 -1.43 -15.58 -14.65
CA VAL A 134 -0.81 -15.35 -13.34
C VAL A 134 -1.19 -16.51 -12.41
N ASN A 135 -0.27 -17.46 -12.23
CA ASN A 135 -0.48 -18.65 -11.39
C ASN A 135 -1.72 -19.46 -11.78
N GLY A 136 -2.04 -19.59 -13.07
CA GLY A 136 -3.24 -20.27 -13.56
C GLY A 136 -4.50 -19.40 -13.54
N TYR A 137 -4.40 -18.13 -13.13
CA TYR A 137 -5.45 -17.14 -13.33
C TYR A 137 -5.22 -16.40 -14.65
N THR A 138 -6.02 -16.73 -15.65
CA THR A 138 -5.92 -16.14 -16.98
C THR A 138 -6.61 -14.77 -17.03
N ILE A 139 -5.84 -13.76 -17.39
CA ILE A 139 -6.27 -12.39 -17.63
C ILE A 139 -6.33 -12.18 -19.14
N THR A 140 -7.49 -11.77 -19.63
CA THR A 140 -7.72 -11.48 -21.05
C THR A 140 -8.22 -10.05 -21.22
N LYS A 141 -7.93 -9.46 -22.39
CA LYS A 141 -8.44 -8.14 -22.76
C LYS A 141 -9.97 -8.04 -22.73
N ASP A 142 -10.67 -9.15 -23.02
CA ASP A 142 -12.13 -9.18 -23.06
C ASP A 142 -12.75 -8.82 -21.70
N ASN A 143 -12.10 -9.23 -20.62
CA ASN A 143 -12.55 -8.96 -19.25
C ASN A 143 -12.31 -7.49 -18.82
N GLY A 144 -11.62 -6.69 -19.63
CA GLY A 144 -11.23 -5.33 -19.27
C GLY A 144 -10.09 -5.33 -18.24
N SER A 145 -9.92 -4.23 -17.53
CA SER A 145 -8.91 -4.17 -16.47
C SER A 145 -9.39 -4.94 -15.24
N VAL A 146 -8.49 -5.73 -14.66
CA VAL A 146 -8.73 -6.50 -13.45
C VAL A 146 -7.81 -6.04 -12.34
N LEU A 147 -8.21 -6.24 -11.08
CA LEU A 147 -7.30 -6.04 -9.95
C LEU A 147 -6.11 -6.98 -10.06
N ILE A 148 -4.91 -6.47 -9.78
CA ILE A 148 -3.72 -7.32 -9.72
C ILE A 148 -3.95 -8.37 -8.63
N PRO A 149 -3.82 -9.68 -8.94
CA PRO A 149 -4.10 -10.74 -7.99
C PRO A 149 -3.24 -10.67 -6.73
N SER A 150 -3.86 -10.95 -5.58
CA SER A 150 -3.20 -10.91 -4.27
C SER A 150 -2.33 -12.13 -4.00
N ILE A 151 -1.23 -12.31 -4.74
CA ILE A 151 -0.40 -13.51 -4.67
C ILE A 151 0.99 -13.16 -4.15
N ARG A 152 1.55 -14.02 -3.28
CA ARG A 152 2.89 -13.81 -2.70
C ARG A 152 4.02 -13.96 -3.73
N HIS A 153 3.90 -14.94 -4.63
CA HIS A 153 4.86 -15.24 -5.69
C HIS A 153 4.12 -15.36 -7.02
N PHE A 154 4.45 -14.48 -7.96
CA PHE A 154 3.85 -14.45 -9.28
C PHE A 154 4.62 -15.39 -10.22
N LYS A 155 3.94 -16.43 -10.68
CA LYS A 155 4.33 -17.23 -11.83
C LYS A 155 3.57 -16.68 -13.04
N ILE A 156 4.24 -15.80 -13.78
CA ILE A 156 3.65 -15.10 -14.92
C ILE A 156 4.03 -15.82 -16.20
N SER A 157 3.07 -16.03 -17.10
CA SER A 157 3.31 -16.56 -18.43
C SER A 157 2.44 -15.87 -19.47
N PHE A 158 2.88 -15.92 -20.72
CA PHE A 158 2.18 -15.33 -21.85
C PHE A 158 1.94 -16.41 -22.90
N GLU A 159 0.74 -16.48 -23.46
CA GLU A 159 0.47 -17.28 -24.66
C GLU A 159 1.20 -16.68 -25.86
N THR A 160 1.15 -15.36 -26.00
CA THR A 160 1.93 -14.58 -26.96
C THR A 160 2.70 -13.50 -26.22
N MET A 161 4.02 -13.41 -26.43
CA MET A 161 4.86 -12.38 -25.80
C MET A 161 4.34 -10.97 -26.15
N PRO A 162 4.15 -10.09 -25.16
CA PRO A 162 3.69 -8.74 -25.43
C PRO A 162 4.81 -7.86 -25.99
N ASP A 163 4.42 -6.95 -26.87
CA ASP A 163 5.33 -6.01 -27.55
C ASP A 163 5.94 -5.00 -26.58
N ARG A 164 5.20 -4.69 -25.50
CA ARG A 164 5.60 -3.76 -24.44
C ARG A 164 4.69 -3.86 -23.21
N ILE A 165 5.22 -3.42 -22.08
CA ILE A 165 4.49 -3.13 -20.86
C ILE A 165 4.36 -1.60 -20.72
N VAL A 166 3.17 -1.12 -20.40
CA VAL A 166 2.88 0.30 -20.24
C VAL A 166 2.34 0.55 -18.84
N ILE A 167 3.03 1.39 -18.08
CA ILE A 167 2.63 1.84 -16.75
C ILE A 167 2.03 3.23 -16.87
N LEU A 168 0.81 3.38 -16.34
CA LEU A 168 0.03 4.61 -16.39
C LEU A 168 -0.21 5.12 -14.96
N GLU A 169 -0.04 6.43 -14.75
CA GLU A 169 -0.40 7.05 -13.48
C GLU A 169 -1.91 6.97 -13.21
N LYS A 170 -2.73 7.37 -14.18
CA LYS A 170 -4.16 7.60 -13.99
C LYS A 170 -5.03 6.47 -14.53
N ASP A 171 -6.00 6.05 -13.71
CA ASP A 171 -7.03 5.08 -14.06
C ASP A 171 -7.92 5.55 -15.23
N ALA A 172 -8.21 6.85 -15.30
CA ALA A 172 -9.00 7.43 -16.39
C ALA A 172 -8.32 7.25 -17.76
N ILE A 173 -6.99 7.35 -17.81
CA ILE A 173 -6.22 7.15 -19.05
C ILE A 173 -6.23 5.66 -19.42
N LEU A 174 -6.04 4.77 -18.45
CA LEU A 174 -6.18 3.31 -18.66
C LEU A 174 -7.56 2.99 -19.24
N SER A 175 -8.62 3.47 -18.61
CA SER A 175 -10.00 3.23 -19.03
C SER A 175 -10.26 3.74 -20.44
N GLY A 176 -9.80 4.94 -20.78
CA GLY A 176 -9.92 5.50 -22.12
C GLY A 176 -9.17 4.69 -23.18
N LEU A 177 -7.98 4.18 -22.86
CA LEU A 177 -7.21 3.31 -23.76
C LEU A 177 -7.90 1.95 -23.97
N ILE A 178 -8.46 1.35 -22.92
CA ILE A 178 -9.22 0.10 -23.02
C ILE A 178 -10.45 0.27 -23.90
N SER A 179 -11.21 1.36 -23.73
CA SER A 179 -12.38 1.65 -24.58
C SER A 179 -11.99 1.74 -26.05
N LYS A 180 -10.92 2.48 -26.37
CA LYS A 180 -10.40 2.59 -27.75
C LYS A 180 -9.90 1.25 -28.30
N ASP A 181 -9.21 0.45 -27.49
CA ASP A 181 -8.73 -0.87 -27.90
C ASP A 181 -9.90 -1.83 -28.18
N ARG A 182 -10.98 -1.76 -27.40
CA ARG A 182 -12.19 -2.56 -27.64
C ARG A 182 -12.92 -2.16 -28.92
N GLU A 183 -12.93 -0.88 -29.27
CA GLU A 183 -13.57 -0.38 -30.49
C GLU A 183 -12.74 -0.68 -31.75
N SER A 184 -11.42 -0.55 -31.66
CA SER A 184 -10.55 -0.44 -32.84
C SER A 184 -9.41 -1.48 -32.89
N GLN A 185 -9.24 -2.30 -31.84
CA GLN A 185 -8.13 -3.25 -31.66
C GLN A 185 -6.75 -2.64 -31.96
N CYS A 186 -6.57 -1.37 -31.62
CA CYS A 186 -5.46 -0.55 -32.10
C CYS A 186 -4.19 -0.66 -31.25
N LEU A 187 -4.26 -1.25 -30.05
CA LEU A 187 -3.13 -1.27 -29.12
C LEU A 187 -2.18 -2.46 -29.31
N GLY A 188 -2.52 -3.46 -30.13
CA GLY A 188 -1.69 -4.66 -30.33
C GLY A 188 -1.54 -5.51 -29.06
N ASN A 189 -0.51 -6.35 -28.96
CA ASN A 189 -0.31 -7.20 -27.77
C ASN A 189 0.45 -6.46 -26.68
N ILE A 190 -0.26 -5.75 -25.80
CA ILE A 190 0.34 -4.95 -24.73
C ILE A 190 -0.24 -5.27 -23.37
N ILE A 191 0.58 -5.04 -22.33
CA ILE A 191 0.14 -5.09 -20.93
C ILE A 191 0.07 -3.66 -20.40
N LEU A 192 -1.12 -3.22 -19.99
CA LEU A 192 -1.32 -1.94 -19.31
C LEU A 192 -1.42 -2.16 -17.81
N ILE A 193 -0.76 -1.33 -17.01
CA ILE A 193 -0.76 -1.41 -15.55
C ILE A 193 -0.96 -0.01 -14.96
N THR A 194 -1.77 0.12 -13.91
CA THR A 194 -1.84 1.35 -13.11
C THR A 194 -2.00 1.04 -11.62
N GLY A 195 -1.34 1.80 -10.77
CA GLY A 195 -1.56 1.84 -9.33
C GLY A 195 -2.50 2.97 -8.90
N ARG A 196 -3.11 3.70 -9.84
CA ARG A 196 -3.93 4.90 -9.57
C ARG A 196 -3.14 5.93 -8.75
N GLY A 197 -2.10 6.50 -9.37
CA GLY A 197 -1.05 7.30 -8.75
C GLY A 197 0.09 6.44 -8.20
N PHE A 198 0.57 6.76 -7.00
CA PHE A 198 1.60 5.98 -6.29
C PHE A 198 1.24 4.49 -6.20
N PRO A 199 2.10 3.56 -6.62
CA PRO A 199 1.79 2.14 -6.58
C PRO A 199 1.68 1.62 -5.14
N ASP A 200 0.78 0.66 -4.90
CA ASP A 200 0.80 -0.10 -3.66
C ASP A 200 1.90 -1.19 -3.69
N ARG A 201 2.20 -1.81 -2.55
CA ARG A 201 3.26 -2.83 -2.44
C ARG A 201 3.04 -4.01 -3.37
N LEU A 202 1.79 -4.39 -3.59
CA LEU A 202 1.42 -5.50 -4.46
C LEU A 202 1.72 -5.15 -5.93
N THR A 203 1.29 -3.97 -6.38
CA THR A 203 1.56 -3.43 -7.72
C THR A 203 3.07 -3.34 -7.97
N LYS A 204 3.84 -2.83 -6.99
CA LYS A 204 5.31 -2.80 -7.10
C LYS A 204 5.91 -4.20 -7.23
N SER A 205 5.44 -5.15 -6.42
CA SER A 205 5.94 -6.54 -6.47
C SER A 205 5.59 -7.22 -7.78
N PHE A 206 4.38 -6.99 -8.30
CA PHE A 206 3.94 -7.50 -9.58
C PHE A 206 4.78 -6.98 -10.74
N ILE A 207 4.99 -5.66 -10.81
CA ILE A 207 5.83 -5.02 -11.84
C ILE A 207 7.28 -5.50 -11.72
N TYR A 208 7.82 -5.62 -10.50
CA TYR A 208 9.17 -6.13 -10.30
C TYR A 208 9.33 -7.57 -10.81
N GLN A 209 8.44 -8.47 -10.40
CA GLN A 209 8.51 -9.85 -10.86
C GLN A 209 8.31 -9.94 -12.37
N LEU A 210 7.36 -9.18 -12.93
CA LEU A 210 7.12 -9.14 -14.37
C LEU A 210 8.36 -8.70 -15.15
N THR A 211 8.98 -7.59 -14.77
CA THR A 211 10.15 -7.04 -15.49
C THR A 211 11.43 -7.82 -15.24
N ALA A 212 11.55 -8.48 -14.09
CA ALA A 212 12.69 -9.37 -13.79
C ALA A 212 12.63 -10.69 -14.57
N HIS A 213 11.44 -11.27 -14.75
CA HIS A 213 11.26 -12.51 -15.53
C HIS A 213 11.32 -12.27 -17.04
N PHE A 214 10.93 -11.08 -17.50
CA PHE A 214 10.89 -10.74 -18.92
C PHE A 214 11.67 -9.45 -19.23
N PRO A 215 13.00 -9.43 -19.01
CA PRO A 215 13.82 -8.24 -19.17
C PRO A 215 13.87 -7.71 -20.62
N GLN A 216 13.58 -8.57 -21.61
CA GLN A 216 13.55 -8.22 -23.03
C GLN A 216 12.35 -7.35 -23.42
N ILE A 217 11.28 -7.34 -22.63
CA ILE A 217 10.05 -6.62 -22.96
C ILE A 217 10.24 -5.14 -22.59
N PRO A 218 10.07 -4.19 -23.53
CA PRO A 218 10.18 -2.77 -23.23
C PRO A 218 9.13 -2.32 -22.21
N VAL A 219 9.55 -1.51 -21.23
CA VAL A 219 8.66 -0.97 -20.19
C VAL A 219 8.59 0.55 -20.31
N HIS A 220 7.39 1.07 -20.57
CA HIS A 220 7.16 2.50 -20.78
C HIS A 220 6.26 3.08 -19.70
N GLY A 221 6.67 4.19 -19.12
CA GLY A 221 5.94 4.90 -18.09
C GLY A 221 5.38 6.22 -18.58
N TYR A 222 4.09 6.45 -18.35
CA TYR A 222 3.38 7.69 -18.65
C TYR A 222 2.80 8.28 -17.36
N PHE A 223 3.32 9.45 -17.00
CA PHE A 223 3.04 10.17 -15.77
C PHE A 223 2.78 11.64 -16.11
N ASP A 224 2.08 12.34 -15.21
CA ASP A 224 1.85 13.77 -15.35
C ASP A 224 3.19 14.53 -15.41
N ALA A 225 3.22 15.62 -16.17
CA ALA A 225 4.42 16.45 -16.35
C ALA A 225 4.63 17.43 -15.19
N ASP A 226 4.61 16.92 -13.95
CA ASP A 226 4.84 17.68 -12.73
C ASP A 226 5.76 16.90 -11.75
N ILE A 227 6.08 17.53 -10.61
CA ILE A 227 6.94 16.90 -9.59
C ILE A 227 6.28 15.66 -8.96
N HIS A 228 4.95 15.62 -8.91
CA HIS A 228 4.21 14.49 -8.37
C HIS A 228 4.29 13.28 -9.31
N GLY A 229 4.09 13.46 -10.61
CA GLY A 229 4.28 12.45 -11.64
C GLY A 229 5.71 11.89 -11.65
N PHE A 230 6.72 12.76 -11.45
CA PHE A 230 8.10 12.31 -11.29
C PHE A 230 8.31 11.47 -10.02
N MET A 231 7.80 11.89 -8.87
CA MET A 231 7.88 11.10 -7.63
C MET A 231 7.17 9.74 -7.77
N ILE A 232 6.04 9.71 -8.46
CA ILE A 232 5.31 8.47 -8.74
C ILE A 232 6.16 7.57 -9.64
N PHE A 233 6.75 8.09 -10.72
CA PHE A 233 7.66 7.35 -11.60
C PHE A 233 8.84 6.73 -10.83
N GLN A 234 9.45 7.50 -9.92
CA GLN A 234 10.52 7.00 -9.06
C GLN A 234 10.05 5.84 -8.19
N GLU A 235 8.84 5.91 -7.66
CA GLU A 235 8.26 4.85 -6.84
C GLU A 235 8.03 3.56 -7.65
N TYR A 236 7.61 3.64 -8.91
CA TYR A 236 7.53 2.47 -9.80
C TYR A 236 8.91 1.89 -10.16
N SER A 237 9.93 2.75 -10.22
CA SER A 237 11.29 2.35 -10.53
C SER A 237 12.00 1.70 -9.33
N SER A 238 11.55 1.91 -8.09
CA SER A 238 12.24 1.43 -6.88
C SER A 238 11.73 0.06 -6.38
N LYS A 239 12.62 -0.81 -5.85
CA LYS A 239 12.26 -2.12 -5.29
C LYS A 239 11.13 -2.05 -4.24
N PRO A 240 10.27 -3.08 -4.14
CA PRO A 240 9.40 -3.23 -2.99
C PRO A 240 10.26 -3.36 -1.73
N ILE A 241 10.03 -2.52 -0.72
CA ILE A 241 10.78 -2.60 0.55
C ILE A 241 10.34 -3.88 1.29
N GLU A 242 11.28 -4.80 1.53
CA GLU A 242 11.09 -5.92 2.44
C GLU A 242 11.46 -5.50 3.87
N LYS A 243 10.56 -5.75 4.83
CA LYS A 243 10.71 -5.30 6.23
C LYS A 243 11.89 -5.94 6.99
N ASN A 244 12.67 -6.85 6.38
CA ASN A 244 13.77 -7.58 7.02
C ASN A 244 15.18 -7.17 6.54
N SER A 245 15.33 -6.16 5.67
CA SER A 245 16.65 -5.70 5.22
C SER A 245 17.16 -4.58 6.12
N ILE A 246 17.86 -4.94 7.21
CA ILE A 246 18.66 -3.99 8.01
C ILE A 246 20.05 -3.92 7.36
N GLY A 247 20.27 -2.88 6.58
CA GLY A 247 21.56 -2.53 5.96
C GLY A 247 21.36 -1.40 4.96
N PRO A 248 22.42 -0.66 4.57
CA PRO A 248 22.33 0.29 3.47
C PRO A 248 22.14 -0.53 2.18
N THR A 249 20.90 -0.89 1.89
CA THR A 249 20.57 -1.62 0.67
C THR A 249 20.77 -0.66 -0.49
N ALA A 250 21.85 -0.89 -1.25
CA ALA A 250 22.01 -0.36 -2.59
C ALA A 250 20.66 -0.48 -3.31
N ALA A 251 20.18 0.65 -3.83
CA ALA A 251 18.88 0.78 -4.46
C ALA A 251 18.85 0.00 -5.78
N VAL A 252 18.73 -1.32 -5.71
CA VAL A 252 18.55 -2.14 -6.91
C VAL A 252 17.12 -1.92 -7.40
N VAL A 253 16.98 -1.62 -8.69
CA VAL A 253 15.79 -1.07 -9.37
C VAL A 253 14.65 -2.12 -9.45
N ALA A 254 13.39 -1.74 -9.18
CA ALA A 254 12.20 -2.59 -9.37
C ALA A 254 11.83 -2.81 -10.83
N ALA A 255 12.16 -1.86 -11.68
CA ALA A 255 11.96 -2.00 -13.11
C ALA A 255 13.20 -1.39 -13.78
N PRO A 256 14.32 -2.14 -13.85
CA PRO A 256 15.59 -1.61 -14.37
C PRO A 256 15.45 -1.01 -15.78
N ASN A 257 14.43 -1.45 -16.53
CA ASN A 257 14.18 -1.04 -17.91
C ASN A 257 12.99 -0.07 -18.06
N LEU A 258 12.42 0.46 -16.96
CA LEU A 258 11.32 1.42 -17.03
C LEU A 258 11.80 2.78 -17.56
N LYS A 259 11.31 3.14 -18.74
CA LYS A 259 11.61 4.43 -19.39
C LYS A 259 10.44 5.39 -19.25
N LEU A 260 10.69 6.57 -18.69
CA LEU A 260 9.75 7.68 -18.71
C LEU A 260 9.54 8.14 -20.16
N LYS A 261 8.33 7.97 -20.71
CA LYS A 261 7.96 8.41 -22.07
C LYS A 261 7.17 9.73 -22.05
N GLY A 262 6.86 10.26 -20.87
CA GLY A 262 6.28 11.60 -20.64
C GLY A 262 4.75 11.66 -20.83
N ALA A 263 4.20 12.86 -20.69
CA ALA A 263 2.74 13.14 -20.73
C ALA A 263 2.15 13.26 -22.16
N LYS A 264 2.96 13.01 -23.21
CA LYS A 264 2.56 13.19 -24.63
C LYS A 264 1.73 12.02 -25.18
N LEU A 265 0.60 11.72 -24.55
CA LEU A 265 -0.40 10.80 -25.12
C LEU A 265 -1.45 11.51 -25.98
N LEU A 266 -1.62 12.82 -25.79
CA LEU A 266 -2.54 13.66 -26.54
C LEU A 266 -1.77 14.90 -27.01
N GLY A 267 -1.73 15.12 -28.32
CA GLY A 267 -1.08 16.29 -28.91
C GLY A 267 -1.79 17.59 -28.52
N ASP A 268 -0.99 18.64 -28.42
CA ASP A 268 -1.34 20.04 -28.14
C ASP A 268 -2.12 20.32 -26.86
N THR A 269 -1.45 20.87 -25.83
CA THR A 269 -2.12 21.57 -24.73
C THR A 269 -1.26 22.64 -24.05
N ASP A 270 -1.94 23.72 -23.70
CA ASP A 270 -1.54 24.81 -22.81
C ASP A 270 -0.90 24.30 -21.52
N PHE A 271 0.41 24.56 -21.35
CA PHE A 271 1.09 24.24 -20.10
C PHE A 271 0.57 25.15 -18.98
N LEU A 272 0.25 24.55 -17.83
CA LEU A 272 -0.02 25.30 -16.62
C LEU A 272 1.30 25.88 -16.06
N MET A 273 1.24 27.09 -15.52
CA MET A 273 2.38 27.71 -14.85
C MET A 273 2.79 26.90 -13.60
N ILE A 274 4.08 26.62 -13.48
CA ILE A 274 4.68 25.99 -12.30
C ILE A 274 4.58 26.97 -11.12
N ASN A 275 4.09 26.52 -9.98
CA ASN A 275 3.98 27.36 -8.77
C ASN A 275 5.22 27.23 -7.85
N GLU A 276 5.36 28.14 -6.88
CA GLU A 276 6.51 28.13 -5.94
C GLU A 276 6.65 26.83 -5.15
N ARG A 277 5.54 26.19 -4.79
CA ARG A 277 5.54 24.91 -4.09
C ARG A 277 6.18 23.82 -4.95
N ASP A 278 5.85 23.76 -6.24
CA ASP A 278 6.40 22.80 -7.18
C ASP A 278 7.91 23.01 -7.37
N ILE A 279 8.37 24.27 -7.40
CA ILE A 279 9.79 24.63 -7.44
C ILE A 279 10.52 24.10 -6.20
N ILE A 280 9.98 24.37 -4.99
CA ILE A 280 10.58 23.92 -3.73
C ILE A 280 10.67 22.39 -3.68
N LEU A 281 9.59 21.69 -4.05
CA LEU A 281 9.56 20.23 -4.10
C LEU A 281 10.58 19.70 -5.12
N THR A 282 10.65 20.30 -6.31
CA THR A 282 11.63 19.91 -7.34
C THR A 282 13.06 20.06 -6.86
N ILE A 283 13.41 21.19 -6.25
CA ILE A 283 14.75 21.42 -5.68
C ILE A 283 15.05 20.39 -4.57
N SER A 284 14.07 20.07 -3.72
CA SER A 284 14.26 19.06 -2.66
C SER A 284 14.56 17.67 -3.23
N GLN A 285 13.86 17.26 -4.28
CA GLN A 285 14.06 15.96 -4.92
C GLN A 285 15.35 15.90 -5.74
N LEU A 286 15.73 17.02 -6.39
CA LEU A 286 17.00 17.12 -7.10
C LEU A 286 18.18 16.98 -6.13
N LYS A 287 18.14 17.62 -4.95
CA LYS A 287 19.20 17.47 -3.93
C LYS A 287 19.37 16.02 -3.45
N ILE A 288 18.27 15.28 -3.34
CA ILE A 288 18.30 13.85 -3.02
C ILE A 288 18.90 13.08 -4.20
N ALA A 289 18.47 13.35 -5.43
CA ALA A 289 19.01 12.71 -6.64
C ALA A 289 20.50 13.02 -6.90
N SER A 290 21.00 14.20 -6.55
CA SER A 290 22.43 14.56 -6.65
C SER A 290 23.33 13.72 -5.76
N ILE A 291 22.81 13.18 -4.65
CA ILE A 291 23.53 12.21 -3.81
C ILE A 291 23.60 10.84 -4.49
N PHE A 292 22.66 10.52 -5.39
CA PHE A 292 22.60 9.24 -6.12
C PHE A 292 23.32 9.25 -7.48
N ILE A 293 23.58 10.42 -8.07
CA ILE A 293 24.24 10.54 -9.39
C ILE A 293 25.78 10.53 -9.29
N LEU A 294 26.35 10.67 -8.09
CA LEU A 294 27.82 10.69 -7.90
C LEU A 294 28.47 9.29 -7.75
N GLU A 295 27.72 8.19 -7.86
CA GLU A 295 28.27 6.82 -7.84
C GLU A 295 27.81 5.95 -9.03
N CYS A 296 27.72 6.51 -10.23
CA CYS A 296 27.63 5.75 -11.49
C CYS A 296 28.65 6.27 -12.51
#